data_AF-A0A520I0W5-F1
#
_entry.id   AF-A0A520I0W5-F1
#
_cell.length_a   1.000
_cell.length_b   1.000
_cell.length_c   1.000
_cell.angle_alpha   90.00
_cell.angle_beta   90.00
_cell.angle_gamma   90.00
#
_symmetry.space_group_name_H-M   'P 1'
#
loop_
_entity.id
_entity.type
_entity.pdbx_description
1 polymer ?
#
loop_
_entity_poly.entity_id
_entity_poly.type
_entity_poly.pdbx_seq_one_letter_code
_entity_poly.pdbx_strand_id
1 'polypeptide(L)'
;MAKLGDWLEPHPHGILVKPIDAWIDPSIPTAKALVTHGHADHARGGHEAVWATPETLAIMDARYGPQAGNPVAYGETIQMGEVDIGFVPAGHVLGSA
;
A
#
# COMPACT_ATOMS: atom_id res chain seq x y z
N MET A 1 5.94 27.34 4.43
CA MET A 1 4.96 26.44 5.07
C MET A 1 4.79 25.24 4.17
N ALA A 2 4.91 24.03 4.71
CA ALA A 2 4.54 22.82 3.96
C ALA A 2 3.03 22.85 3.66
N LYS A 3 2.65 22.52 2.44
CA LYS A 3 1.27 22.36 1.99
C LYS A 3 0.86 20.89 2.10
N LEU A 4 -0.45 20.66 2.07
CA LEU A 4 -0.99 19.31 1.97
C LEU A 4 -0.39 18.60 0.75
N GLY A 5 0.21 17.44 0.97
CA GLY A 5 0.82 16.63 -0.10
C GLY A 5 2.31 16.89 -0.37
N ASP A 6 2.96 17.88 0.25
CA ASP A 6 4.41 18.16 0.03
C ASP A 6 5.34 17.00 0.45
N TRP A 7 4.79 16.03 1.20
CA TRP A 7 5.44 14.83 1.69
C TRP A 7 5.24 13.61 0.78
N LEU A 8 4.49 13.77 -0.32
CA LEU A 8 4.32 12.75 -1.36
C LEU A 8 5.20 13.08 -2.57
N GLU A 9 5.92 12.07 -3.06
CA GLU A 9 6.80 12.18 -4.22
C GLU A 9 6.38 11.17 -5.30
N PRO A 10 5.78 11.62 -6.41
CA PRO A 10 5.43 10.71 -7.50
C PRO A 10 6.67 10.31 -8.29
N HIS A 11 6.81 9.02 -8.56
CA HIS A 11 7.83 8.46 -9.42
C HIS A 11 7.17 7.56 -10.48
N PRO A 12 7.88 7.23 -11.58
CA PRO A 12 7.37 6.29 -12.59
C PRO A 12 6.99 4.92 -12.04
N HIS A 13 7.49 4.53 -10.88
CA HIS A 13 7.28 3.21 -10.28
C HIS A 13 6.43 3.23 -9.01
N GLY A 14 5.79 4.35 -8.64
CA GLY A 14 4.95 4.44 -7.44
C GLY A 14 5.00 5.84 -6.81
N ILE A 15 4.29 6.03 -5.69
CA ILE A 15 4.30 7.29 -4.94
C ILE A 15 5.02 7.08 -3.61
N LEU A 16 6.13 7.80 -3.40
CA LEU A 16 6.88 7.77 -2.16
C LEU A 16 6.21 8.63 -1.09
N VAL A 17 5.99 8.05 0.07
CA VAL A 17 5.56 8.71 1.29
C VAL A 17 6.79 9.00 2.15
N LYS A 18 7.42 10.17 1.91
CA LYS A 18 8.76 10.51 2.44
C LYS A 18 8.95 10.31 3.94
N PRO A 19 8.03 10.74 4.84
CA PRO A 19 8.25 10.68 6.28
C PRO A 19 8.41 9.26 6.83
N ILE A 20 7.88 8.26 6.10
CA ILE A 20 7.86 6.86 6.51
C ILE A 20 8.61 5.95 5.56
N ASP A 21 9.24 6.49 4.52
CA ASP A 21 9.95 5.71 3.50
C ASP A 21 9.13 4.49 3.02
N ALA A 22 7.86 4.72 2.71
CA ALA A 22 6.93 3.71 2.22
C ALA A 22 6.38 4.13 0.86
N TRP A 23 6.04 3.14 0.04
CA TRP A 23 5.58 3.37 -1.33
C TRP A 23 4.11 3.00 -1.46
N ILE A 24 3.31 3.87 -2.06
CA ILE A 24 1.96 3.54 -2.51
C ILE A 24 2.08 2.95 -3.92
N ASP A 25 1.51 1.76 -4.10
CA ASP A 25 1.46 0.98 -5.34
C ASP A 25 2.79 0.89 -6.11
N PRO A 26 3.89 0.46 -5.45
CA PRO A 26 5.16 0.31 -6.13
C PRO A 26 5.11 -0.81 -7.19
N SER A 27 5.49 -0.47 -8.43
CA SER A 27 5.52 -1.42 -9.56
C SER A 27 6.73 -2.35 -9.56
N ILE A 28 7.63 -2.18 -8.59
CA ILE A 28 8.83 -3.01 -8.33
C ILE A 28 8.89 -3.38 -6.83
N PRO A 29 9.60 -4.47 -6.45
CA PRO A 29 9.82 -4.81 -5.04
C PRO A 29 10.45 -3.66 -4.24
N THR A 30 9.96 -3.45 -3.02
CA THR A 30 10.38 -2.38 -2.09
C THR A 30 10.35 -2.87 -0.64
N ALA A 31 10.99 -2.13 0.26
CA ALA A 31 10.99 -2.47 1.68
C ALA A 31 9.60 -2.35 2.31
N LYS A 32 8.85 -1.29 1.98
CA LYS A 32 7.51 -1.01 2.52
C LYS A 32 6.56 -0.62 1.40
N ALA A 33 5.52 -1.42 1.18
CA ALA A 33 4.50 -1.18 0.18
C ALA A 33 3.11 -1.02 0.83
N LEU A 34 2.43 0.07 0.52
CA LEU A 34 1.01 0.29 0.75
C LEU A 34 0.31 -0.01 -0.59
N VAL A 35 -0.48 -1.08 -0.65
CA VAL A 35 -1.12 -1.51 -1.90
C VAL A 35 -2.61 -1.23 -1.85
N THR A 36 -3.09 -0.42 -2.78
CA THR A 36 -4.48 0.06 -2.82
C THR A 36 -5.45 -1.04 -3.23
N HIS A 37 -5.10 -1.85 -4.22
CA HIS A 37 -5.92 -2.96 -4.70
C HIS A 37 -5.15 -3.99 -5.53
N GLY A 38 -5.75 -5.18 -5.69
CA GLY A 38 -5.14 -6.35 -6.32
C GLY A 38 -5.02 -6.34 -7.85
N HIS A 39 -5.13 -5.18 -8.53
CA HIS A 39 -4.84 -5.13 -9.96
C HIS A 39 -3.34 -5.22 -10.24
N ALA A 40 -2.99 -5.81 -11.38
CA ALA A 40 -1.60 -6.06 -11.74
C ALA A 40 -0.83 -4.82 -12.18
N ASP A 41 -1.40 -3.63 -12.20
CA ASP A 41 -0.69 -2.35 -12.35
C ASP A 41 -0.38 -1.68 -11.01
N HIS A 42 -1.03 -2.12 -9.93
CA HIS A 42 -0.86 -1.59 -8.56
C HIS A 42 -0.15 -2.57 -7.61
N ALA A 43 -0.45 -3.87 -7.72
CA ALA A 43 0.06 -4.90 -6.83
C ALA A 43 1.23 -5.69 -7.46
N ARG A 44 2.30 -5.87 -6.68
CA ARG A 44 3.48 -6.69 -7.03
C ARG A 44 3.84 -7.61 -5.87
N GLY A 45 4.46 -8.74 -6.19
CA GLY A 45 5.06 -9.62 -5.17
C GLY A 45 6.49 -9.22 -4.86
N GLY A 46 7.02 -9.70 -3.74
CA GLY A 46 8.44 -9.59 -3.38
C GLY A 46 8.81 -8.39 -2.53
N HIS A 47 7.85 -7.61 -2.04
CA HIS A 47 8.11 -6.58 -1.04
C HIS A 47 8.51 -7.20 0.31
N GLU A 48 9.35 -6.51 1.08
CA GLU A 48 9.75 -6.98 2.41
C GLU A 48 8.61 -6.86 3.44
N ALA A 49 7.73 -5.88 3.27
CA ALA A 49 6.48 -5.73 4.00
C ALA A 49 5.41 -5.05 3.13
N VAL A 50 4.19 -5.60 3.16
CA VAL A 50 3.02 -5.08 2.43
C VAL A 50 1.90 -4.77 3.42
N TRP A 51 1.29 -3.60 3.32
CA TRP A 51 0.03 -3.28 3.97
C TRP A 51 -1.06 -3.10 2.93
N ALA A 52 -2.17 -3.79 3.11
CA ALA A 52 -3.36 -3.67 2.29
C ALA A 52 -4.55 -4.26 3.06
N THR A 53 -5.74 -4.16 2.47
CA THR A 53 -6.91 -4.87 2.97
C THR A 53 -6.68 -6.39 2.95
N PRO A 54 -7.35 -7.16 3.84
CA PRO A 54 -7.26 -8.63 3.83
C PRO A 54 -7.57 -9.23 2.47
N GLU A 55 -8.55 -8.68 1.75
CA GLU A 55 -8.94 -9.16 0.43
C GLU A 55 -7.88 -8.86 -0.63
N THR A 56 -7.27 -7.67 -0.60
CA THR A 56 -6.16 -7.34 -1.50
C THR A 56 -4.96 -8.26 -1.24
N LEU A 57 -4.61 -8.52 0.03
CA LEU A 57 -3.56 -9.48 0.37
C LEU A 57 -3.87 -10.90 -0.11
N ALA A 58 -5.13 -11.35 -0.02
CA ALA A 58 -5.55 -12.64 -0.55
C ALA A 58 -5.41 -12.73 -2.09
N ILE A 59 -5.73 -11.64 -2.80
CA ILE A 59 -5.51 -11.57 -4.26
C ILE A 59 -4.01 -11.62 -4.59
N MET A 60 -3.18 -10.90 -3.82
CA MET A 60 -1.73 -10.92 -4.00
C MET A 60 -1.15 -12.30 -3.74
N ASP A 61 -1.59 -12.99 -2.67
CA ASP A 61 -1.16 -14.35 -2.34
C ASP A 61 -1.47 -15.34 -3.47
N ALA A 62 -2.71 -15.28 -3.99
CA ALA A 62 -3.13 -16.14 -5.10
C ALA A 62 -2.34 -15.91 -6.40
N ARG A 63 -1.85 -14.69 -6.64
CA ARG A 63 -1.14 -14.33 -7.89
C ARG A 63 0.37 -14.50 -7.80
N TYR A 64 0.94 -14.11 -6.67
CA TYR A 64 2.39 -13.90 -6.50
C TYR A 64 2.99 -14.82 -5.43
N GLY A 65 2.19 -15.68 -4.80
CA GLY A 65 2.58 -16.52 -3.68
C GLY A 65 2.58 -15.75 -2.35
N PRO A 66 3.10 -16.37 -1.27
CA PRO A 66 3.09 -15.77 0.06
C PRO A 66 3.69 -14.36 0.09
N GLN A 67 2.95 -13.43 0.69
CA GLN A 67 3.40 -12.06 0.93
C GLN A 67 3.78 -11.86 2.39
N ALA A 68 4.73 -10.96 2.66
CA ALA A 68 4.96 -10.40 4.00
C ALA A 68 3.85 -9.39 4.35
N GLY A 69 2.60 -9.89 4.37
CA GLY A 69 1.38 -9.10 4.45
C GLY A 69 1.02 -8.69 5.87
N ASN A 70 0.59 -7.44 6.01
CA ASN A 70 0.08 -6.82 7.22
C ASN A 70 -1.34 -6.32 6.90
N PRO A 71 -2.38 -7.10 7.22
CA PRO A 71 -3.75 -6.73 6.89
C PRO A 71 -4.18 -5.47 7.66
N VAL A 72 -4.87 -4.56 6.98
CA VAL A 72 -5.51 -3.38 7.58
C VAL A 72 -6.97 -3.36 7.13
N ALA A 73 -7.89 -3.60 8.07
CA ALA A 73 -9.31 -3.58 7.76
C ALA A 73 -9.82 -2.14 7.62
N TYR A 74 -10.94 -1.97 6.92
CA TYR A 74 -11.57 -0.65 6.81
C TYR A 74 -11.91 -0.08 8.19
N GLY A 75 -11.61 1.20 8.38
CA GLY A 75 -11.81 1.89 9.66
C GLY A 75 -10.71 1.62 10.70
N GLU A 76 -9.77 0.72 10.43
CA GLU A 76 -8.54 0.62 11.22
C GLU A 76 -7.55 1.71 10.83
N THR A 77 -6.72 2.08 11.78
CA THR A 77 -5.60 3.00 11.59
C THR A 77 -4.35 2.34 12.14
N ILE A 78 -3.30 2.32 11.34
CA ILE A 78 -1.98 1.91 11.77
C ILE A 78 -1.10 3.14 11.90
N GLN A 79 -0.22 3.11 12.89
CA GLN A 79 0.81 4.13 13.02
C GLN A 79 2.11 3.60 12.40
N MET A 80 2.67 4.36 11.46
CA MET A 80 4.00 4.11 10.89
C MET A 80 4.86 5.33 11.16
N GLY A 81 5.77 5.24 12.12
CA GLY A 81 6.53 6.41 12.57
C GLY A 81 5.61 7.53 13.07
N GLU A 82 5.68 8.69 12.41
CA GLU A 82 4.87 9.87 12.73
C GLU A 82 3.58 9.99 11.89
N VAL A 83 3.27 8.98 11.06
CA VAL A 83 2.13 9.01 10.14
C VAL A 83 1.09 7.96 10.52
N ASP A 84 -0.15 8.40 10.65
CA ASP A 84 -1.31 7.52 10.74
C ASP A 84 -1.81 7.17 9.34
N ILE A 85 -2.06 5.88 9.09
CA ILE A 85 -2.47 5.34 7.80
C ILE A 85 -3.77 4.56 7.99
N GLY A 86 -4.77 4.85 7.16
CA GLY A 86 -6.02 4.11 7.08
C GLY A 86 -6.38 3.79 5.64
N PHE A 87 -7.06 2.66 5.45
CA PHE A 87 -7.56 2.20 4.16
C PHE A 87 -9.06 2.48 4.10
N VAL A 88 -9.50 3.32 3.16
CA VAL A 88 -10.90 3.78 3.06
C VAL A 88 -11.56 3.15 1.83
N PRO A 89 -12.74 2.50 1.93
CA PRO A 89 -13.34 1.79 0.81
C PRO A 89 -13.49 2.67 -0.45
N ALA A 90 -12.82 2.28 -1.54
CA ALA A 90 -12.83 3.04 -2.79
C ALA A 90 -14.02 2.72 -3.71
N GLY A 91 -14.74 1.63 -3.46
CA GLY A 91 -15.88 1.19 -4.28
C GLY A 91 -15.49 0.73 -5.70
N HIS A 92 -14.24 0.28 -5.90
CA HIS A 92 -13.71 -0.08 -7.22
C HIS A 92 -13.73 -1.59 -7.48
N VAL A 93 -12.92 -2.36 -6.75
CA VAL A 93 -12.86 -3.84 -6.81
C VAL A 93 -12.86 -4.40 -5.40
N LEU A 94 -12.98 -5.72 -5.26
CA LEU A 94 -12.90 -6.37 -3.95
C LEU A 94 -11.59 -5.98 -3.24
N GLY A 95 -11.69 -5.43 -2.03
CA GLY A 95 -10.56 -5.00 -1.22
C GLY A 95 -9.97 -3.62 -1.56
N SER A 96 -10.51 -2.87 -2.51
CA SER A 96 -9.91 -1.59 -2.91
C SER A 96 -10.05 -0.50 -1.84
N ALA A 97 -8.94 0.14 -1.46
CA ALA A 97 -8.89 1.28 -0.55
C ALA A 97 -7.69 2.22 -0.77
#